data_AF-A0A6J5GN11-F1
#
_entry.id   AF-A0A6J5GN11-F1
#
_cell.length_a   1.000
_cell.length_b   1.000
_cell.length_c   1.000
_cell.angle_alpha   90.00
_cell.angle_beta   90.00
_cell.angle_gamma   90.00
#
_symmetry.space_group_name_H-M   'P 1'
#
loop_
_entity.id
_entity.type
_entity.pdbx_description
1 polymer ?
#
loop_
_entity_poly.entity_id
_entity_poly.type
_entity_poly.pdbx_seq_one_letter_code
_entity_poly.pdbx_strand_id
1 'polypeptide(L)' 'MHFNSTRFIIDPTPRRADGEYMAHARISTSRADGSEYDIHLSGDLAGFDAREDAIAHAKIWAQEWLDVCFG' A
#
# COMPACT_ATOMS: atom_id res chain seq x y z
N MET A 1 -16.89 0.47 24.84
CA MET A 1 -16.72 -0.23 23.55
C MET A 1 -15.76 0.61 22.73
N HIS A 2 -14.44 0.36 22.83
CA HIS A 2 -13.45 1.11 22.06
C HIS A 2 -13.38 0.46 20.67
N PHE A 3 -14.07 1.07 19.70
CA PHE A 3 -13.83 0.79 18.29
C PHE A 3 -12.42 1.26 17.98
N ASN A 4 -11.45 0.33 18.01
CA ASN A 4 -10.15 0.55 17.37
C ASN A 4 -10.42 0.61 15.87
N SER A 5 -10.85 1.77 15.38
CA SER A 5 -10.94 2.09 13.96
C SER A 5 -9.53 2.28 13.43
N THR A 6 -8.73 1.22 13.43
CA THR A 6 -7.45 1.17 12.72
C THR A 6 -7.78 1.25 11.24
N ARG A 7 -7.81 2.47 10.69
CA ARG A 7 -8.02 2.69 9.26
C ARG A 7 -6.67 2.45 8.58
N PHE A 8 -6.56 1.30 7.92
CA PHE A 8 -5.46 1.01 7.01
C PHE A 8 -5.58 1.92 5.79
N ILE A 9 -4.49 2.60 5.48
CA ILE A 9 -4.35 3.51 4.35
C ILE A 9 -3.39 2.83 3.40
N ILE A 10 -3.88 2.48 2.22
CA ILE A 10 -3.07 1.92 1.15
C ILE A 10 -2.82 3.06 0.17
N ASP A 11 -1.56 3.43 0.02
CA ASP A 11 -1.11 4.35 -1.03
C ASP A 11 -0.45 3.52 -2.14
N PRO A 12 -1.18 3.26 -3.24
CA PRO A 12 -0.63 2.55 -4.40
C PRO A 12 -0.01 3.55 -5.38
N THR A 13 0.66 4.60 -4.92
CA THR A 13 1.23 5.61 -5.82
C THR A 13 2.44 5.01 -6.53
N PRO A 14 2.35 4.73 -7.83
CA PRO A 14 3.45 4.10 -8.54
C PRO A 14 4.58 5.12 -8.70
N ARG A 15 5.81 4.67 -8.46
CA ARG A 15 7.00 5.50 -8.64
C ARG A 15 7.43 5.43 -10.09
N ARG A 16 7.51 6.56 -10.77
CA ARG A 16 8.08 6.58 -12.14
C ARG A 16 9.60 6.58 -12.04
N ALA A 17 10.24 5.55 -12.57
CA ALA A 17 11.68 5.43 -12.63
C ALA A 17 12.09 5.07 -14.06
N ASP A 18 12.97 5.88 -14.65
CA ASP A 18 13.62 5.62 -15.95
C ASP A 18 12.69 5.34 -17.16
N GLY A 19 11.43 5.77 -17.10
CA GLY A 19 10.46 5.57 -18.18
C GLY A 19 9.38 4.53 -17.85
N GLU A 20 9.62 3.68 -16.85
CA GLU A 20 8.70 2.66 -16.37
C GLU A 20 7.97 3.10 -15.08
N TYR A 21 6.80 2.52 -14.83
CA TYR A 21 6.03 2.71 -13.61
C TYR A 21 6.31 1.55 -12.65
N MET A 22 7.09 1.82 -11.61
CA MET A 22 7.32 0.84 -10.55
C MET A 22 6.08 0.78 -9.67
N ALA A 23 5.43 -0.37 -9.65
CA ALA A 23 4.40 -0.71 -8.69
C ALA A 23 4.97 -0.58 -7.29
N HIS A 24 4.27 0.21 -6.49
CA HIS A 24 4.67 0.55 -5.15
C HIS A 24 3.41 0.56 -4.30
N ALA A 25 3.44 -0.17 -3.20
CA ALA A 25 2.36 -0.19 -2.23
C ALA A 25 2.92 0.20 -0.86
N ARG A 26 2.39 1.29 -0.31
CA ARG A 26 2.66 1.71 1.06
C ARG A 26 1.41 1.47 1.89
N ILE A 27 1.56 0.70 2.97
CA ILE A 27 0.50 0.44 3.93
C ILE A 27 0.83 1.21 5.20
N SER A 28 0.05 2.24 5.45
CA SER A 28 0.13 3.06 6.65
C SER A 28 -1.12 2.85 7.49
N THR A 29 -1.04 3.14 8.78
CA THR A 29 -2.20 3.15 9.65
C THR A 29 -2.31 4.44 10.41
N SER A 30 -3.55 4.91 10.55
CA SER A 30 -3.88 6.00 11.44
C SER A 30 -4.23 5.43 12.81
N ARG A 31 -3.47 5.83 13.83
CA ARG A 31 -3.83 5.53 15.22
C ARG A 31 -5.01 6.42 15.63
N ALA A 32 -5.77 5.99 16.64
CA ALA A 32 -6.83 6.80 17.26
C ALA A 32 -6.36 8.17 17.78
N ASP A 33 -5.06 8.34 17.97
CA ASP A 33 -4.38 9.60 18.34
C ASP A 33 -4.20 10.57 17.15
N GLY A 34 -4.57 10.17 15.93
CA GLY A 34 -4.36 10.94 14.70
C GLY A 34 -2.94 10.82 14.12
N SER A 35 -2.03 10.17 14.84
CA SER A 35 -0.69 9.85 14.37
C SER A 35 -0.73 8.77 13.27
N GLU A 36 -0.25 9.12 12.08
CA GLU A 36 -0.04 8.18 10.97
C GLU A 36 1.33 7.52 11.10
N TYR A 37 1.38 6.19 11.07
CA TYR A 37 2.63 5.44 11.07
C TYR A 37 2.62 4.40 9.95
N ASP A 38 3.77 4.24 9.31
CA ASP A 38 3.99 3.28 8.23
C ASP A 38 4.13 1.87 8.79
N ILE A 39 3.11 1.03 8.58
CA ILE A 39 3.18 -0.37 8.99
C ILE A 39 4.15 -1.11 8.08
N HIS A 40 4.01 -0.92 6.77
CA HIS A 40 4.78 -1.67 5.80
C HIS A 40 4.96 -0.89 4.50
N LEU A 41 6.20 -0.87 4.03
CA LEU A 41 6.56 -0.32 2.73
C LEU A 41 7.00 -1.49 1.86
N SER A 42 6.18 -1.82 0.86
CA SER A 42 6.46 -2.94 -0.05
C SER A 42 7.74 -2.72 -0.88
N GLY A 43 8.12 -1.46 -1.07
CA GLY A 43 9.23 -1.09 -1.95
C GLY A 43 8.81 -1.12 -3.41
N ASP A 44 9.74 -1.47 -4.30
CA ASP A 44 9.48 -1.65 -5.73
C ASP A 44 9.03 -3.10 -5.96
N LEU A 45 7.72 -3.30 -6.14
CA LEU A 45 7.11 -4.62 -6.37
C LEU A 45 7.47 -5.18 -7.74
N ALA A 46 7.24 -4.36 -8.79
CA ALA A 46 7.52 -4.71 -10.18
C ALA A 46 7.45 -3.45 -11.05
N GLY A 47 8.23 -3.42 -12.14
CA GLY A 47 8.13 -2.40 -13.17
C GLY A 47 7.03 -2.74 -14.17
N PHE A 48 6.17 -1.76 -14.46
CA PHE A 48 5.12 -1.87 -15.47
C PHE A 48 5.23 -0.73 -16.47
N ASP A 49 4.92 -1.02 -17.73
CA ASP A 49 4.84 0.01 -18.79
C ASP A 49 3.61 0.92 -18.59
N ALA A 50 2.52 0.35 -18.06
CA ALA A 50 1.28 1.04 -17.77
C ALA A 50 1.12 1.37 -16.29
N ARG A 51 0.78 2.63 -16.00
CA ARG A 51 0.48 3.10 -14.65
C ARG A 51 -0.69 2.34 -14.01
N GLU A 52 -1.69 1.97 -14.80
CA GLU A 52 -2.90 1.30 -14.34
C GLU A 52 -2.61 -0.11 -13.82
N ASP A 53 -1.77 -0.87 -14.54
CA ASP A 53 -1.27 -2.17 -14.09
C ASP A 53 -0.46 -2.05 -12.80
N ALA A 54 0.43 -1.05 -12.72
CA ALA A 54 1.22 -0.83 -11.50
C ALA A 54 0.34 -0.59 -10.26
N ILE A 55 -0.75 0.18 -10.43
CA ILE A 55 -1.70 0.48 -9.35
C ILE A 55 -2.55 -0.75 -9.01
N ALA A 56 -3.03 -1.48 -10.02
CA ALA A 56 -3.82 -2.68 -9.82
C ALA A 56 -3.01 -3.74 -9.04
N HIS A 57 -1.76 -3.95 -9.44
CA HIS A 57 -0.85 -4.87 -8.79
C HIS A 57 -0.54 -4.45 -7.35
N ALA A 58 -0.23 -3.16 -7.12
CA ALA A 58 0.00 -2.62 -5.79
C ALA A 58 -1.21 -2.80 -4.86
N LYS A 59 -2.44 -2.63 -5.38
CA LYS A 59 -3.68 -2.84 -4.60
C LYS A 59 -3.91 -4.31 -4.25
N ILE A 60 -3.74 -5.22 -5.22
CA ILE A 60 -3.91 -6.66 -4.99
C ILE A 60 -2.91 -7.13 -3.93
N TRP A 61 -1.63 -6.77 -4.10
CA TRP A 61 -0.58 -7.08 -3.14
C TRP A 61 -0.91 -6.57 -1.74
N ALA A 62 -1.39 -5.32 -1.62
CA ALA A 62 -1.73 -4.76 -0.31
C ALA A 62 -2.93 -5.46 0.34
N GLN A 63 -3.90 -5.90 -0.46
CA GLN A 63 -5.05 -6.67 0.02
C GLN A 63 -4.63 -8.06 0.51
N GLU A 64 -3.79 -8.76 -0.25
CA GLU A 64 -3.24 -10.06 0.16
C GLU A 64 -2.34 -9.93 1.39
N TRP A 65 -1.54 -8.87 1.48
CA TRP A 65 -0.70 -8.62 2.65
C TRP A 65 -1.55 -8.40 3.91
N LEU A 66 -2.65 -7.64 3.80
CA LEU A 66 -3.59 -7.44 4.91
C LEU A 66 -4.28 -8.74 5.31
N ASP A 67 -4.66 -9.57 4.34
CA ASP A 67 -5.23 -10.90 4.60
C ASP A 67 -4.22 -11.82 5.30
N VAL A 68 -2.96 -11.85 4.87
CA VAL A 68 -1.91 -12.66 5.51
C VAL A 68 -1.55 -12.17 6.91
N CYS A 69 -1.58 -10.85 7.14
CA CYS A 69 -1.20 -10.27 8.43
C CYS A 69 -2.32 -10.24 9.47
N PHE A 70 -3.58 -10.16 9.03
CA PHE A 70 -4.75 -9.96 9.91
C PHE A 70 -5.88 -10.99 9.72
N GLY A 71 -5.79 -11.87 8.73
CA GLY A 71 -6.74 -12.96 8.44
C GLY A 71 -6.52 -14.22 9.26
#